data_AF-A0A0F8WEY3-F1
#
_entry.id   AF-A0A0F8WEY3-F1
#
_cell.length_a   1.000
_cell.length_b   1.000
_cell.length_c   1.000
_cell.angle_alpha   90.00
_cell.angle_beta   90.00
_cell.angle_gamma   90.00
#
_symmetry.space_group_name_H-M   'P 1'
#
loop_
_entity.id
_entity.type
_entity.pdbx_description
1 polymer ?
#
loop_
_entity_poly.entity_id
_entity_poly.type
_entity_poly.pdbx_seq_one_letter_code
_entity_poly.pdbx_strand_id
1 'polypeptide(L)'
;SIINKNENLIQYQIENTELLDKLEHFYRGEYIGTINGETAWVLPEDITQIPMNKFGVSSMMEIVSKYVDKNTTLSYYSENRIYEIMADLGDELILFVLCNYEKMGMNDKVRKTKFRLLIVTTLHLIESTYRKAISGKTIEEINQSRIISQSDTLGRSPYQMPHKQKFSLLNPSSWH
;
A
#
# COMPACT_ATOMS: atom_id res chain seq x y z
N SER A 1 4.26 24.61 11.43
CA SER A 1 3.87 23.19 11.60
C SER A 1 3.82 22.46 10.25
N ILE A 2 4.94 22.42 9.51
CA ILE A 2 4.99 21.88 8.13
C ILE A 2 5.67 20.49 8.08
N ILE A 3 6.29 20.07 9.19
CA ILE A 3 7.14 18.88 9.24
C ILE A 3 6.35 17.55 9.16
N ASN A 4 5.05 17.51 9.49
CA ASN A 4 4.27 16.26 9.51
C ASN A 4 3.52 15.89 8.22
N LYS A 5 3.41 16.78 7.22
CA LYS A 5 2.58 16.47 6.03
C LYS A 5 3.28 15.54 5.03
N ASN A 6 4.60 15.63 4.92
CA ASN A 6 5.37 14.86 3.92
C ASN A 6 5.75 13.47 4.42
N GLU A 7 6.01 13.28 5.72
CA GLU A 7 6.19 11.93 6.31
C GLU A 7 4.93 11.08 6.11
N ASN A 8 3.75 11.69 6.29
CA ASN A 8 2.48 11.00 6.04
C ASN A 8 2.33 10.57 4.57
N LEU A 9 2.63 11.45 3.60
CA LEU A 9 2.50 11.12 2.17
C LEU A 9 3.40 9.95 1.72
N ILE A 10 4.64 9.91 2.20
CA ILE A 10 5.58 8.81 1.91
C ILE A 10 5.08 7.52 2.57
N GLN A 11 4.58 7.61 3.80
CA GLN A 11 4.01 6.46 4.50
C GLN A 11 2.78 5.89 3.78
N TYR A 12 1.89 6.75 3.26
CA TYR A 12 0.75 6.35 2.44
C TYR A 12 1.15 5.63 1.13
N GLN A 13 2.27 6.01 0.51
CA GLN A 13 2.74 5.37 -0.73
C GLN A 13 3.26 3.93 -0.52
N ILE A 14 3.77 3.64 0.68
CA ILE A 14 4.34 2.34 1.05
C ILE A 14 3.30 1.43 1.69
N GLU A 15 2.21 1.99 2.23
CA GLU A 15 1.16 1.22 2.89
C GLU A 15 0.28 0.48 1.87
N ASN A 16 0.38 -0.85 1.91
CA ASN A 16 -0.46 -1.75 1.12
C ASN A 16 -1.75 -2.15 1.87
N THR A 17 -2.05 -1.52 3.02
CA THR A 17 -3.20 -1.87 3.88
C THR A 17 -4.53 -1.73 3.14
N GLU A 18 -4.74 -0.63 2.40
CA GLU A 18 -5.96 -0.42 1.63
C GLU A 18 -6.15 -1.47 0.52
N LEU A 19 -5.05 -1.98 -0.05
CA LEU A 19 -5.11 -3.02 -1.08
C LEU A 19 -5.52 -4.36 -0.46
N LEU A 20 -4.95 -4.70 0.71
CA LEU A 20 -5.31 -5.89 1.45
C LEU A 20 -6.78 -5.85 1.91
N ASP A 21 -7.25 -4.69 2.39
CA ASP A 21 -8.63 -4.48 2.81
C ASP A 21 -9.61 -4.69 1.64
N LYS A 22 -9.35 -4.07 0.48
CA LYS A 22 -10.13 -4.29 -0.75
C LYS A 22 -10.14 -5.74 -1.20
N LEU A 23 -9.02 -6.45 -1.05
CA LEU A 23 -8.92 -7.86 -1.41
C LEU A 23 -9.72 -8.75 -0.45
N GLU A 24 -9.69 -8.44 0.84
CA GLU A 24 -10.51 -9.12 1.84
C GLU A 24 -12.00 -8.96 1.53
N HIS A 25 -12.45 -7.73 1.28
CA HIS A 25 -13.82 -7.44 0.86
C HIS A 25 -14.20 -8.20 -0.43
N PHE A 26 -13.29 -8.26 -1.40
CA PHE A 26 -13.47 -9.04 -2.62
C PHE A 26 -13.63 -10.54 -2.35
N TYR A 27 -12.83 -11.15 -1.46
CA TYR A 27 -12.97 -12.56 -1.09
C TYR A 27 -14.28 -12.85 -0.35
N ARG A 28 -14.77 -11.89 0.44
CA ARG A 28 -16.08 -11.96 1.09
C ARG A 28 -17.24 -11.72 0.12
N GLY A 29 -16.97 -11.21 -1.09
CA GLY A 29 -17.98 -10.86 -2.08
C GLY A 29 -18.76 -9.59 -1.71
N GLU A 30 -18.19 -8.75 -0.85
CA GLU A 30 -18.79 -7.48 -0.45
C GLU A 30 -18.67 -6.46 -1.60
N TYR A 31 -19.64 -5.56 -1.69
CA TYR A 31 -19.66 -4.49 -2.67
C TYR A 31 -19.87 -3.14 -1.97
N ILE A 32 -19.45 -2.06 -2.63
CA ILE A 32 -19.67 -0.71 -2.12
C ILE A 32 -21.15 -0.36 -2.34
N GLY A 33 -21.87 -0.18 -1.24
CA GLY A 33 -23.27 0.24 -1.23
C GLY A 33 -23.47 1.48 -0.36
N THR A 34 -24.68 2.02 -0.38
CA THR A 34 -25.06 3.15 0.47
C THR A 34 -25.94 2.65 1.62
N ILE A 35 -25.49 2.84 2.86
CA ILE A 35 -26.27 2.58 4.07
C ILE A 35 -26.45 3.93 4.78
N ASN A 36 -27.70 4.36 4.96
CA ASN A 36 -28.04 5.61 5.67
C ASN A 36 -27.35 6.88 5.11
N GLY A 37 -27.08 6.91 3.80
CA GLY A 37 -26.42 8.06 3.14
C GLY A 37 -24.90 8.02 3.15
N GLU A 38 -24.29 7.03 3.81
CA GLU A 38 -22.84 6.81 3.82
C GLU A 38 -22.45 5.61 2.94
N THR A 39 -21.27 5.67 2.32
CA THR A 39 -20.72 4.54 1.55
C THR A 39 -20.10 3.53 2.49
N ALA A 40 -20.59 2.28 2.44
CA ALA A 40 -20.08 1.18 3.26
C ALA A 40 -19.95 -0.09 2.43
N TRP A 41 -19.13 -1.03 2.90
CA TRP A 41 -19.08 -2.38 2.36
C TRP A 41 -20.30 -3.16 2.83
N VAL A 42 -21.05 -3.70 1.86
CA VAL A 42 -22.31 -4.40 2.11
C VAL A 42 -22.19 -5.83 1.64
N LEU A 43 -22.68 -6.76 2.46
CA LEU A 43 -22.78 -8.17 2.10
C LEU A 43 -23.96 -8.38 1.13
N PRO A 44 -23.82 -9.28 0.13
CA PRO A 44 -24.92 -9.63 -0.74
C PRO A 44 -26.03 -10.35 0.05
N GLU A 45 -27.29 -10.07 -0.29
CA GLU A 45 -28.45 -10.75 0.30
C GLU A 45 -28.45 -12.25 0.02
N ASP A 46 -27.95 -12.63 -1.17
CA ASP A 46 -27.85 -14.01 -1.61
C ASP A 46 -26.50 -14.62 -1.21
N ILE A 47 -26.57 -15.59 -0.29
CA ILE A 47 -25.42 -16.34 0.23
C ILE A 47 -24.65 -17.06 -0.89
N THR A 48 -25.31 -17.43 -1.99
CA THR A 48 -24.64 -18.12 -3.12
C THR A 48 -23.65 -17.21 -3.85
N GLN A 49 -23.78 -15.89 -3.70
CA GLN A 49 -22.87 -14.91 -4.29
C GLN A 49 -21.56 -14.80 -3.51
N ILE A 50 -21.56 -15.13 -2.23
CA ILE A 50 -20.37 -15.15 -1.37
C ILE A 50 -19.39 -16.21 -1.89
N PRO A 51 -18.18 -15.84 -2.35
CA PRO A 51 -17.24 -16.78 -2.97
C PRO A 51 -16.70 -17.82 -1.99
N MET A 52 -16.32 -17.39 -0.79
CA MET A 52 -15.65 -18.19 0.22
C MET A 52 -16.24 -17.92 1.61
N ASN A 53 -16.18 -18.93 2.48
CA ASN A 53 -16.50 -18.74 3.90
C ASN A 53 -15.34 -18.05 4.66
N LYS A 54 -15.56 -17.77 5.94
CA LYS A 54 -14.55 -17.14 6.82
C LYS A 54 -13.20 -17.87 6.83
N PHE A 55 -13.22 -19.20 6.77
CA PHE A 55 -11.99 -20.00 6.72
C PHE A 55 -11.20 -19.71 5.43
N GLY A 56 -11.86 -19.79 4.27
CA GLY A 56 -11.21 -19.53 2.98
C GLY A 56 -10.67 -18.10 2.87
N VAL A 57 -11.45 -17.10 3.29
CA VAL A 57 -11.01 -15.70 3.34
C VAL A 57 -9.76 -15.56 4.21
N SER A 58 -9.79 -16.09 5.44
CA SER A 58 -8.66 -16.01 6.37
C SER A 58 -7.41 -16.67 5.82
N SER A 59 -7.52 -17.85 5.22
CA SER A 59 -6.36 -18.55 4.67
C SER A 59 -5.77 -17.86 3.45
N MET A 60 -6.62 -17.35 2.55
CA MET A 60 -6.15 -16.57 1.40
C MET A 60 -5.43 -15.29 1.86
N MET A 61 -6.00 -14.56 2.81
CA MET A 61 -5.37 -13.36 3.36
C MET A 61 -4.04 -13.66 4.07
N GLU A 62 -3.94 -14.79 4.78
CA GLU A 62 -2.68 -15.23 5.39
C GLU A 62 -1.59 -15.46 4.33
N ILE A 63 -1.93 -16.07 3.20
CA ILE A 63 -0.97 -16.26 2.10
C ILE A 63 -0.59 -14.90 1.51
N VAL A 64 -1.56 -14.08 1.14
CA VAL A 64 -1.31 -12.79 0.47
C VAL A 64 -0.47 -11.85 1.33
N SER A 65 -0.76 -11.77 2.64
CA SER A 65 -0.02 -10.90 3.57
C SER A 65 1.48 -11.22 3.65
N LYS A 66 1.90 -12.45 3.32
CA LYS A 66 3.32 -12.84 3.26
C LYS A 66 4.03 -12.28 2.02
N TYR A 67 3.30 -12.02 0.94
CA TYR A 67 3.86 -11.49 -0.31
C TYR A 67 3.70 -9.96 -0.42
N VAL A 68 2.65 -9.42 0.19
CA VAL A 68 2.34 -7.99 0.21
C VAL A 68 2.87 -7.37 1.50
N ASP A 69 4.19 -7.21 1.57
CA ASP A 69 4.88 -6.56 2.68
C ASP A 69 5.60 -5.27 2.23
N LYS A 70 5.78 -4.33 3.16
CA LYS A 70 6.55 -3.09 2.94
C LYS A 70 7.97 -3.41 2.47
N ASN A 71 8.57 -4.48 3.00
CA ASN A 71 9.91 -4.92 2.61
C ASN A 71 9.96 -5.37 1.14
N THR A 72 8.89 -6.00 0.63
CA THR A 72 8.78 -6.36 -0.78
C THR A 72 8.82 -5.12 -1.67
N THR A 73 8.06 -4.08 -1.32
CA THR A 73 8.01 -2.81 -2.06
C THR A 73 9.37 -2.09 -2.10
N LEU A 74 10.18 -2.24 -1.05
CA LEU A 74 11.49 -1.59 -0.90
C LEU A 74 12.66 -2.46 -1.38
N SER A 75 12.40 -3.65 -1.93
CA SER A 75 13.46 -4.54 -2.41
C SER A 75 13.82 -4.23 -3.87
N TYR A 76 14.98 -4.70 -4.31
CA TYR A 76 15.39 -4.65 -5.72
C TYR A 76 15.09 -5.98 -6.40
N TYR A 77 13.98 -6.05 -7.13
CA TYR A 77 13.64 -7.23 -7.93
C TYR A 77 13.88 -6.99 -9.41
N SER A 78 14.44 -7.99 -10.09
CA SER A 78 14.43 -8.05 -11.55
C SER A 78 13.07 -8.53 -12.04
N GLU A 79 12.67 -8.10 -13.23
CA GLU A 79 11.40 -8.48 -13.84
C GLU A 79 11.27 -10.02 -14.00
N ASN A 80 12.35 -10.67 -14.45
CA ASN A 80 12.41 -12.14 -14.55
C ASN A 80 12.16 -12.82 -13.19
N ARG A 81 12.74 -12.28 -12.11
CA ARG A 81 12.53 -12.83 -10.77
C ARG A 81 11.08 -12.68 -10.31
N ILE A 82 10.43 -11.57 -10.65
CA ILE A 82 9.00 -11.37 -10.35
C ILE A 82 8.17 -12.43 -11.09
N TYR A 83 8.45 -12.69 -12.37
CA TYR A 83 7.72 -13.71 -13.15
C TYR A 83 7.91 -15.13 -12.60
N GLU A 84 9.12 -15.49 -12.18
CA GLU A 84 9.37 -16.77 -11.50
C GLU A 84 8.51 -16.91 -10.23
N ILE A 85 8.54 -15.88 -9.36
CA ILE A 85 7.76 -15.89 -8.11
C ILE A 85 6.26 -15.98 -8.42
N MET A 86 5.77 -15.27 -9.44
CA MET A 86 4.35 -15.29 -9.80
C MET A 86 3.91 -16.62 -10.41
N ALA A 87 4.77 -17.28 -11.18
CA ALA A 87 4.49 -18.61 -11.71
C ALA A 87 4.39 -19.64 -10.57
N ASP A 88 5.40 -19.70 -9.71
CA ASP A 88 5.43 -20.62 -8.56
C ASP A 88 4.24 -20.38 -7.62
N LEU A 89 3.97 -19.11 -7.29
CA LEU A 89 2.85 -18.74 -6.44
C LEU A 89 1.49 -19.07 -7.06
N GLY A 90 1.36 -18.88 -8.38
CA GLY A 90 0.13 -19.21 -9.10
C GLY A 90 -0.21 -20.69 -9.00
N ASP A 91 0.78 -21.55 -9.23
CA ASP A 91 0.62 -23.00 -9.13
C ASP A 91 0.29 -23.45 -7.70
N GLU A 92 0.99 -22.90 -6.70
CA GLU A 92 0.73 -23.19 -5.28
C GLU A 92 -0.65 -22.70 -4.82
N LEU A 93 -1.09 -21.52 -5.24
CA LEU A 93 -2.43 -21.01 -4.92
C LEU A 93 -3.53 -21.88 -5.56
N ILE A 94 -3.32 -22.33 -6.79
CA ILE A 94 -4.25 -23.23 -7.48
C ILE A 94 -4.35 -24.54 -6.70
N LEU A 95 -3.21 -25.15 -6.37
CA LEU A 95 -3.17 -26.39 -5.61
C LEU A 95 -3.81 -26.24 -4.24
N PHE A 96 -3.51 -25.16 -3.53
CA PHE A 96 -4.05 -24.86 -2.21
C PHE A 96 -5.58 -24.80 -2.22
N VAL A 97 -6.17 -24.06 -3.14
CA VAL A 97 -7.63 -23.94 -3.23
C VAL A 97 -8.26 -25.26 -3.70
N LEU A 98 -7.66 -25.97 -4.67
CA LEU A 98 -8.16 -27.27 -5.11
C LEU A 98 -8.13 -28.32 -4.00
N CYS A 99 -7.14 -28.28 -3.11
CA CYS A 99 -7.06 -29.19 -1.96
C CYS A 99 -8.04 -28.82 -0.84
N ASN A 100 -8.51 -27.57 -0.78
CA ASN A 100 -9.29 -27.06 0.34
C ASN A 100 -10.68 -26.51 -0.05
N TYR A 101 -11.12 -26.64 -1.31
CA TYR A 101 -12.35 -26.00 -1.81
C TYR A 101 -13.59 -26.35 -0.96
N GLU A 102 -13.67 -27.58 -0.46
CA GLU A 102 -14.77 -28.03 0.40
C GLU A 102 -14.79 -27.29 1.73
N LYS A 103 -13.62 -27.20 2.38
CA LYS A 103 -13.44 -26.47 3.65
C LYS A 103 -13.67 -24.97 3.49
N MET A 104 -13.38 -24.43 2.31
CA MET A 104 -13.63 -23.02 1.95
C MET A 104 -15.10 -22.72 1.62
N GLY A 105 -15.97 -23.73 1.58
CA GLY A 105 -17.40 -23.56 1.26
C GLY A 105 -17.69 -23.38 -0.23
N MET A 106 -16.76 -23.77 -1.11
CA MET A 106 -16.88 -23.68 -2.57
C MET A 106 -17.49 -24.96 -3.18
N ASN A 107 -18.56 -25.49 -2.55
CA ASN A 107 -19.19 -26.73 -2.99
C ASN A 107 -20.08 -26.52 -4.23
N ASP A 108 -20.66 -25.33 -4.36
CA ASP A 108 -21.60 -24.99 -5.41
C ASP A 108 -20.89 -24.77 -6.75
N LYS A 109 -21.53 -25.20 -7.85
CA LYS A 109 -20.98 -25.01 -9.21
C LYS A 109 -20.68 -23.54 -9.51
N VAL A 110 -21.54 -22.63 -9.06
CA VAL A 110 -21.37 -21.17 -9.23
C VAL A 110 -20.16 -20.64 -8.46
N ARG A 111 -19.87 -21.17 -7.27
CA ARG A 111 -18.67 -20.77 -6.52
C ARG A 111 -17.40 -21.34 -7.14
N LYS A 112 -17.45 -22.57 -7.64
CA LYS A 112 -16.34 -23.20 -8.35
C LYS A 112 -15.95 -22.45 -9.63
N THR A 113 -16.90 -21.85 -10.35
CA THR A 113 -16.55 -21.04 -11.54
C THR A 113 -15.81 -19.74 -11.17
N LYS A 114 -16.04 -19.19 -9.97
CA LYS A 114 -15.33 -17.99 -9.48
C LYS A 114 -13.89 -18.26 -9.06
N PHE A 115 -13.49 -19.52 -8.85
CA PHE A 115 -12.14 -19.91 -8.44
C PHE A 115 -11.04 -19.24 -9.28
N ARG A 116 -11.13 -19.36 -10.60
CA ARG A 116 -10.12 -18.79 -11.50
C ARG A 116 -9.98 -17.28 -11.34
N LEU A 117 -11.12 -16.60 -11.14
CA LEU A 117 -11.13 -15.15 -10.93
C LEU A 117 -10.47 -14.78 -9.61
N LEU A 118 -10.70 -15.55 -8.53
CA LEU A 118 -10.05 -15.33 -7.24
C LEU A 118 -8.52 -15.42 -7.36
N ILE A 119 -8.00 -16.46 -8.03
CA ILE A 119 -6.55 -16.63 -8.20
C ILE A 119 -5.96 -15.49 -9.04
N VAL A 120 -6.53 -15.19 -10.20
CA VAL A 120 -6.01 -14.15 -11.09
C VAL A 120 -6.01 -12.78 -10.42
N THR A 121 -7.10 -12.40 -9.75
CA THR A 121 -7.17 -11.13 -9.02
C THR A 121 -6.13 -11.06 -7.91
N THR A 122 -5.90 -12.17 -7.20
CA THR A 122 -4.87 -12.26 -6.16
C THR A 122 -3.47 -12.05 -6.74
N LEU A 123 -3.14 -12.75 -7.82
CA LEU A 123 -1.84 -12.64 -8.48
C LEU A 123 -1.61 -11.23 -9.03
N HIS A 124 -2.60 -10.60 -9.67
CA HIS A 124 -2.47 -9.23 -10.15
C HIS A 124 -2.21 -8.22 -9.02
N LEU A 125 -2.84 -8.42 -7.86
CA LEU A 125 -2.60 -7.54 -6.71
C LEU A 125 -1.17 -7.68 -6.21
N ILE A 126 -0.69 -8.92 -6.05
CA ILE A 126 0.67 -9.20 -5.62
C ILE A 126 1.67 -8.69 -6.64
N GLU A 127 1.47 -8.97 -7.93
CA GLU A 127 2.27 -8.47 -9.04
C GLU A 127 2.36 -6.94 -9.01
N SER A 128 1.24 -6.24 -8.80
CA SER A 128 1.22 -4.79 -8.67
C SER A 128 2.12 -4.30 -7.53
N THR A 129 2.12 -4.99 -6.38
CA THR A 129 3.04 -4.70 -5.27
C THR A 129 4.51 -4.91 -5.68
N TYR A 130 4.84 -6.02 -6.35
CA TYR A 130 6.20 -6.28 -6.85
C TYR A 130 6.63 -5.30 -7.95
N ARG A 131 5.71 -4.83 -8.79
CA ARG A 131 6.01 -3.85 -9.84
C ARG A 131 6.48 -2.51 -9.27
N LYS A 132 6.01 -2.12 -8.08
CA LYS A 132 6.53 -0.94 -7.36
C LYS A 132 8.02 -1.13 -7.00
N ALA A 133 8.41 -2.35 -6.67
CA ALA A 133 9.78 -2.71 -6.31
C ALA A 133 10.75 -2.85 -7.50
N ILE A 134 10.27 -2.71 -8.75
CA ILE A 134 11.12 -2.84 -9.94
C ILE A 134 12.24 -1.80 -9.89
N SER A 135 13.47 -2.29 -9.93
CA SER A 135 14.69 -1.48 -9.90
C SER A 135 14.79 -0.50 -8.73
N GLY A 136 14.10 -0.75 -7.62
CA GLY A 136 14.09 0.14 -6.46
C GLY A 136 13.52 1.54 -6.76
N LYS A 137 12.73 1.68 -7.83
CA LYS A 137 12.15 2.96 -8.27
C LYS A 137 11.40 3.66 -7.14
N THR A 138 10.66 2.93 -6.31
CA THR A 138 9.99 3.51 -5.14
C THR A 138 10.98 4.07 -4.12
N ILE A 139 12.11 3.40 -3.85
CA ILE A 139 13.16 3.96 -2.98
C ILE A 139 13.76 5.23 -3.59
N GLU A 140 14.03 5.22 -4.90
CA GLU A 140 14.58 6.38 -5.60
C GLU A 140 13.63 7.57 -5.56
N GLU A 141 12.34 7.36 -5.81
CA GLU A 141 11.29 8.37 -5.71
C GLU A 141 11.18 8.92 -4.28
N ILE A 142 11.24 8.06 -3.27
CA ILE A 142 11.25 8.47 -1.85
C ILE A 142 12.49 9.33 -1.57
N ASN A 143 13.67 8.91 -2.00
CA ASN A 143 14.91 9.66 -1.79
C ASN A 143 14.90 11.02 -2.51
N GLN A 144 14.41 11.07 -3.77
CA GLN A 144 14.26 12.31 -4.53
C GLN A 144 13.29 13.28 -3.85
N SER A 145 12.14 12.79 -3.39
CA SER A 145 11.13 13.61 -2.70
C SER A 145 11.65 14.20 -1.38
N ARG A 146 12.52 13.46 -0.67
CA ARG A 146 13.22 13.95 0.54
C ARG A 146 14.18 15.09 0.24
N ILE A 147 14.94 14.99 -0.86
CA ILE A 147 15.89 16.02 -1.29
C ILE A 147 15.15 17.31 -1.67
N ILE A 148 14.05 17.22 -2.42
CA ILE A 148 13.24 18.37 -2.86
C ILE A 148 12.67 19.13 -1.64
N SER A 149 12.17 18.40 -0.64
CA SER A 149 11.64 19.00 0.60
C SER A 149 12.71 19.74 1.41
N GLN A 150 13.96 19.27 1.38
CA GLN A 150 15.07 19.94 2.06
C GLN A 150 15.58 21.16 1.27
N SER A 151 15.59 21.10 -0.07
CA SER A 151 15.97 22.25 -0.90
C SER A 151 14.97 23.40 -0.79
N ASP A 152 13.68 23.13 -0.61
CA ASP A 152 12.66 24.18 -0.39
C ASP A 152 12.82 24.88 0.97
N THR A 153 13.46 24.21 1.93
CA THR A 153 13.72 24.79 3.27
C THR A 153 15.01 25.62 3.29
N LEU A 154 15.94 25.40 2.35
CA LEU A 154 17.20 26.16 2.23
C LEU A 154 17.05 27.46 1.41
N GLY A 155 15.89 27.71 0.79
CA GLY A 155 15.59 28.93 0.04
C GLY A 155 15.12 30.13 0.86
N ARG A 156 15.02 30.01 2.19
CA ARG A 156 14.71 31.13 3.11
C ARG A 156 15.76 31.25 4.20
N SER A 157 17.00 31.50 3.82
CA SER A 157 17.88 32.31 4.66
C SER A 157 17.69 33.78 4.25
N PRO A 158 16.96 34.62 5.03
CA PRO A 158 17.23 36.04 4.91
C PRO A 158 18.69 36.20 5.30
N TYR A 159 19.52 36.69 4.39
CA TYR A 159 20.78 37.31 4.77
C TYR A 159 20.45 38.41 5.78
N GLN A 160 20.43 38.08 7.07
CA GLN A 160 20.68 39.07 8.11
C GLN A 160 22.16 39.39 7.98
N MET A 161 22.45 40.39 7.16
CA MET A 161 23.72 41.09 7.27
C MET A 161 23.87 41.53 8.73
N PRO A 162 25.04 41.35 9.36
CA PRO A 162 25.29 41.98 10.64
C PRO A 162 25.24 43.49 10.42
N HIS A 163 24.17 44.13 10.88
CA HIS A 163 24.10 45.58 10.95
C HIS A 163 25.22 46.05 11.86
N LYS A 164 26.28 46.61 11.27
CA LYS A 164 27.27 47.40 12.01
C LYS A 164 26.52 48.46 12.78
N GLN A 165 26.47 48.33 14.11
CA GLN A 165 25.94 49.35 14.98
C GLN A 165 26.78 50.61 14.77
N LYS A 166 26.15 51.68 14.27
CA LYS A 166 26.80 52.98 14.14
C LYS A 166 27.05 53.51 15.55
N PHE A 167 28.33 53.69 15.89
CA PHE A 167 28.76 54.42 17.08
C PHE A 167 28.13 55.83 17.02
N SER A 168 27.26 56.13 17.98
CA SER A 168 26.67 57.46 18.16
C SER A 168 27.37 58.14 19.33
N LEU A 169 28.17 59.17 19.04
CA LEU A 169 28.91 59.96 20.03
C LEU A 169 28.00 60.78 20.97
N LEU A 170 26.68 60.76 20.77
CA LEU A 170 25.72 61.55 21.53
C LEU A 170 24.79 60.72 22.44
N ASN A 171 24.96 59.39 22.48
CA ASN A 171 24.22 58.52 23.41
C ASN A 171 25.15 57.93 24.49
N PRO A 172 25.11 58.45 25.74
CA PRO A 172 26.02 58.01 26.82
C PRO A 172 25.74 56.59 27.32
N SER A 173 24.64 55.94 26.92
CA SER A 173 24.36 54.53 27.26
C SER A 173 25.13 53.50 26.44
N SER A 174 25.96 53.94 25.47
CA SER A 174 26.81 53.08 24.64
C SER A 174 28.29 53.04 25.08
N TRP A 175 28.62 53.61 26.24
CA TRP A 175 29.98 53.76 26.77
C TRP A 175 30.22 52.87 28.01
N HIS A 176 29.74 51.63 27.96
CA HIS A 176 30.01 50.63 28.98
C HIS A 176 30.73 49.43 28.37
#